data_AF-A0A8I1SSW4-F1
#
_entry.id   AF-A0A8I1SSW4-F1
#
_cell.length_a   1.000
_cell.length_b   1.000
_cell.length_c   1.000
_cell.angle_alpha   90.00
_cell.angle_beta   90.00
_cell.angle_gamma   90.00
#
_symmetry.space_group_name_H-M   'P 1'
#
loop_
_entity.id
_entity.type
_entity.pdbx_description
1 polymer ?
#
loop_
_entity_poly.entity_id
_entity_poly.type
_entity_poly.pdbx_seq_one_letter_code
_entity_poly.pdbx_strand_id
1 'polypeptide(L)'
;MNDDCVAIHGVSYLVLEAEDRTLTVAAAPQSHPYYSGAGDTLRIYDENGASVDEGKIISITPMPGYKITQDLGPFSQYENERKSGTLRVYKVVLDKAFPARFPWFAVNAHTQGSGFAIRNCRVGFNRPRGMLIQAGDGIIEGCTVEGSAIGGIIVAPDMHFWAEGDYARNLTIRDNVFRNVGIWTQIGAVNISCWWGRGYDRFTPSGGHQNVTISGNIFEENDGLNVLVSSATNVSIINNRFVSPGRNLEPYPFNAPEGALGWIVNSRDVTVEGNAIIDPGTHLKSGFVFSPPPVSPPMNHAQ
;
A
#
# COMPACT_ATOMS: atom_id res chain seq x y z
N MET A 1 -20.98 1.85 -6.87
CA MET A 1 -20.00 2.62 -7.68
C MET A 1 -19.18 1.64 -8.52
N ASN A 2 -18.76 2.00 -9.75
CA ASN A 2 -18.01 1.09 -10.64
C ASN A 2 -16.52 0.98 -10.32
N ASP A 3 -16.02 1.91 -9.49
CA ASP A 3 -14.65 1.98 -9.01
C ASP A 3 -14.62 2.22 -7.48
N ASP A 4 -13.46 2.52 -6.92
CA ASP A 4 -13.28 2.82 -5.50
C ASP A 4 -14.15 3.97 -5.02
N CYS A 5 -14.62 3.87 -3.77
CA CYS A 5 -15.36 4.98 -3.19
C CYS A 5 -14.44 6.15 -2.81
N VAL A 6 -13.22 5.87 -2.37
CA VAL A 6 -12.19 6.86 -2.07
C VAL A 6 -10.84 6.35 -2.57
N ALA A 7 -10.11 7.17 -3.31
CA ALA A 7 -8.71 6.92 -3.68
C ALA A 7 -7.87 8.12 -3.25
N ILE A 8 -6.85 7.90 -2.43
CA ILE A 8 -5.86 8.91 -2.04
C ILE A 8 -4.50 8.38 -2.45
N HIS A 9 -3.90 9.01 -3.43
CA HIS A 9 -2.61 8.63 -3.96
C HIS A 9 -1.90 9.84 -4.54
N GLY A 10 -0.61 9.68 -4.78
CA GLY A 10 0.10 10.54 -5.70
C GLY A 10 0.77 9.72 -6.77
N VAL A 11 1.94 10.20 -7.14
CA VAL A 11 2.63 9.83 -8.37
C VAL A 11 3.99 9.27 -8.04
N SER A 12 4.33 8.18 -8.71
CA SER A 12 5.69 7.67 -8.77
C SER A 12 6.38 8.09 -10.06
N TYR A 13 7.68 8.32 -9.94
CA TYR A 13 8.62 8.52 -11.02
C TYR A 13 9.38 7.23 -11.28
N LEU A 14 9.61 6.91 -12.55
CA LEU A 14 10.52 5.83 -12.95
C LEU A 14 11.90 6.43 -13.21
N VAL A 15 12.92 5.96 -12.50
CA VAL A 15 14.31 6.39 -12.71
C VAL A 15 14.82 5.77 -14.00
N LEU A 16 15.19 6.63 -14.97
CA LEU A 16 15.79 6.21 -16.24
C LEU A 16 17.30 6.11 -16.10
N GLU A 17 17.92 7.08 -15.44
CA GLU A 17 19.37 7.20 -15.24
C GLU A 17 19.64 7.94 -13.94
N ALA A 18 20.82 7.72 -13.35
CA ALA A 18 21.31 8.53 -12.25
C ALA A 18 22.83 8.68 -12.33
N GLU A 19 23.31 9.84 -11.92
CA GLU A 19 24.73 10.14 -11.76
C GLU A 19 24.92 11.08 -10.57
N ASP A 20 25.71 10.64 -9.59
CA ASP A 20 25.95 11.38 -8.35
C ASP A 20 24.62 11.79 -7.67
N ARG A 21 24.35 13.09 -7.57
CA ARG A 21 23.12 13.67 -6.99
C ARG A 21 22.02 13.95 -8.01
N THR A 22 22.18 13.52 -9.26
CA THR A 22 21.26 13.80 -10.35
C THR A 22 20.51 12.55 -10.75
N LEU A 23 19.19 12.64 -10.84
CA LEU A 23 18.31 11.62 -11.43
C LEU A 23 17.70 12.16 -12.72
N THR A 24 17.65 11.32 -13.76
CA THR A 24 16.77 11.51 -14.91
C THR A 24 15.57 10.60 -14.71
N VAL A 25 14.37 11.19 -14.61
CA VAL A 25 13.16 10.44 -14.26
C VAL A 25 12.04 10.65 -15.27
N ALA A 26 11.29 9.57 -15.55
CA ALA A 26 10.05 9.61 -16.32
C ALA A 26 8.84 9.83 -15.39
N ALA A 27 7.92 10.67 -15.83
CA ALA A 27 6.66 11.00 -15.15
C ALA A 27 5.48 10.78 -16.10
N ALA A 28 4.55 9.91 -15.70
CA ALA A 28 3.29 9.72 -16.42
C ALA A 28 2.31 10.91 -16.16
N PRO A 29 1.45 11.29 -17.11
CA PRO A 29 0.56 12.48 -17.04
C PRO A 29 -0.84 12.28 -16.45
N GLN A 30 -1.37 11.05 -16.29
CA GLN A 30 -2.39 10.80 -15.24
C GLN A 30 -1.87 11.13 -13.82
N SER A 31 -0.59 11.46 -13.77
CA SER A 31 0.33 11.68 -12.67
C SER A 31 1.04 13.04 -12.82
N HIS A 32 0.33 14.07 -13.30
CA HIS A 32 0.92 15.36 -13.71
C HIS A 32 1.89 15.95 -12.64
N PRO A 33 3.17 16.23 -12.98
CA PRO A 33 4.20 16.68 -12.03
C PRO A 33 4.15 18.18 -11.67
N TYR A 34 2.96 18.80 -11.62
CA TYR A 34 2.85 20.22 -11.23
C TYR A 34 3.25 20.49 -9.77
N TYR A 35 3.43 19.45 -8.96
CA TYR A 35 3.51 19.59 -7.51
C TYR A 35 4.89 19.35 -6.90
N SER A 36 5.89 18.91 -7.69
CA SER A 36 7.25 18.71 -7.17
C SER A 36 8.08 19.97 -7.30
N GLY A 37 8.68 20.41 -6.20
CA GLY A 37 9.50 21.62 -6.14
C GLY A 37 10.75 21.47 -5.29
N ALA A 38 11.58 22.51 -5.29
CA ALA A 38 12.75 22.57 -4.41
C ALA A 38 12.30 22.56 -2.93
N GLY A 39 13.00 21.78 -2.10
CA GLY A 39 12.69 21.57 -0.68
C GLY A 39 11.83 20.33 -0.39
N ASP A 40 11.15 19.78 -1.39
CA ASP A 40 10.35 18.56 -1.23
C ASP A 40 11.23 17.34 -0.95
N THR A 41 10.64 16.37 -0.26
CA THR A 41 11.27 15.07 0.03
C THR A 41 10.93 14.07 -1.07
N LEU A 42 11.96 13.54 -1.73
CA LEU A 42 11.86 12.44 -2.68
C LEU A 42 12.31 11.15 -2.01
N ARG A 43 11.40 10.17 -1.94
CA ARG A 43 11.66 8.81 -1.44
C ARG A 43 12.12 7.93 -2.58
N ILE A 44 13.18 7.15 -2.37
CA ILE A 44 13.80 6.32 -3.40
C ILE A 44 13.58 4.84 -3.08
N TYR A 45 13.18 4.08 -4.10
CA TYR A 45 12.89 2.66 -4.04
C TYR A 45 13.71 1.89 -5.08
N ASP A 46 14.20 0.72 -4.72
CA ASP A 46 14.99 -0.11 -5.63
C ASP A 46 14.13 -0.85 -6.66
N GLU A 47 14.78 -1.67 -7.50
CA GLU A 47 14.10 -2.50 -8.52
C GLU A 47 13.14 -3.55 -7.93
N ASN A 48 13.19 -3.79 -6.62
CA ASN A 48 12.33 -4.69 -5.87
C ASN A 48 11.29 -3.95 -5.00
N GLY A 49 11.23 -2.63 -5.11
CA GLY A 49 10.29 -1.79 -4.36
C GLY A 49 10.67 -1.62 -2.91
N ALA A 50 11.87 -2.05 -2.51
CA ALA A 50 12.37 -1.84 -1.16
C ALA A 50 12.73 -0.37 -0.97
N SER A 51 12.36 0.19 0.19
CA SER A 51 12.76 1.55 0.57
C SER A 51 14.28 1.61 0.71
N VAL A 52 14.93 2.51 -0.04
CA VAL A 52 16.38 2.68 0.00
C VAL A 52 16.75 3.84 0.93
N ASP A 53 16.35 5.06 0.57
CA ASP A 53 16.68 6.29 1.30
C ASP A 53 15.79 7.45 0.78
N GLU A 54 15.91 8.63 1.39
CA GLU A 54 15.18 9.85 1.03
C GLU A 54 16.13 11.04 0.85
N GLY A 55 15.82 11.94 -0.09
CA GLY A 55 16.60 13.15 -0.35
C GLY A 55 15.73 14.36 -0.59
N LYS A 56 16.32 15.55 -0.42
CA LYS A 56 15.64 16.81 -0.74
C LYS A 56 15.86 17.20 -2.19
N ILE A 57 14.78 17.57 -2.87
CA ILE A 57 14.87 18.15 -4.21
C ILE A 57 15.53 19.52 -4.11
N ILE A 58 16.65 19.71 -4.80
CA ILE A 58 17.29 21.01 -4.99
C ILE A 58 16.71 21.71 -6.22
N SER A 59 16.49 20.96 -7.30
CA SER A 59 15.83 21.47 -8.50
C SER A 59 15.20 20.34 -9.30
N ILE A 60 14.09 20.63 -9.98
CA ILE A 60 13.47 19.74 -10.96
C ILE A 60 13.22 20.53 -12.25
N THR A 61 13.75 20.03 -13.37
CA THR A 61 13.72 20.74 -14.65
C THR A 61 13.23 19.81 -15.76
N PRO A 62 12.23 20.21 -16.58
CA PRO A 62 11.83 19.43 -17.74
C PRO A 62 12.98 19.18 -18.71
N MET A 63 13.04 18.00 -19.30
CA MET A 63 14.00 17.62 -20.35
C MET A 63 13.28 17.33 -21.68
N PRO A 64 12.76 18.38 -22.36
CA PRO A 64 12.11 18.19 -23.66
C PRO A 64 13.10 17.58 -24.66
N GLY A 65 12.65 16.59 -25.43
CA GLY A 65 13.48 15.92 -26.43
C GLY A 65 14.44 14.86 -25.89
N TYR A 66 14.42 14.56 -24.59
CA TYR A 66 15.14 13.40 -24.05
C TYR A 66 14.69 12.11 -24.76
N LYS A 67 15.66 11.32 -25.22
CA LYS A 67 15.41 10.05 -25.91
C LYS A 67 15.51 8.92 -24.89
N ILE A 68 14.37 8.37 -24.50
CA ILE A 68 14.31 7.18 -23.63
C ILE A 68 14.86 5.98 -24.42
N THR A 69 15.89 5.34 -23.87
CA THR A 69 16.54 4.15 -24.45
C THR A 69 16.22 2.88 -23.67
N GLN A 70 15.73 3.02 -22.44
CA GLN A 70 15.33 1.93 -21.55
C GLN A 70 14.06 1.24 -22.06
N ASP A 71 13.96 -0.08 -21.84
CA ASP A 71 12.74 -0.84 -22.15
C ASP A 71 11.67 -0.61 -21.09
N LEU A 72 10.66 0.19 -21.43
CA LEU A 72 9.56 0.48 -20.51
C LEU A 72 8.45 -0.59 -20.54
N GLY A 73 8.54 -1.60 -21.41
CA GLY A 73 7.51 -2.63 -21.60
C GLY A 73 6.98 -3.29 -20.31
N PRO A 74 7.81 -3.51 -19.27
CA PRO A 74 7.33 -4.02 -17.98
C PRO A 74 6.50 -3.02 -17.14
N PHE A 75 6.58 -1.72 -17.41
CA PHE A 75 6.00 -0.64 -16.59
C PHE A 75 4.82 0.00 -17.31
N SER A 76 3.63 -0.56 -17.10
CA SER A 76 2.46 -0.41 -17.99
C SER A 76 2.06 1.03 -18.23
N GLN A 77 1.85 1.83 -17.17
CA GLN A 77 1.48 3.23 -17.33
C GLN A 77 2.57 4.02 -18.06
N TYR A 78 3.85 3.85 -17.71
CA TYR A 78 4.94 4.58 -18.36
C TYR A 78 5.05 4.24 -19.85
N GLU A 79 4.91 2.97 -20.22
CA GLU A 79 4.94 2.54 -21.63
C GLU A 79 3.72 3.02 -22.42
N ASN A 80 2.53 2.97 -21.82
CA ASN A 80 1.31 3.51 -22.44
C ASN A 80 1.48 5.00 -22.75
N GLU A 81 1.98 5.76 -21.78
CA GLU A 81 2.17 7.21 -21.89
C GLU A 81 3.31 7.56 -22.85
N ARG A 82 4.33 6.69 -22.95
CA ARG A 82 5.37 6.83 -23.98
C ARG A 82 4.78 6.66 -25.37
N LYS A 83 3.93 5.64 -25.58
CA LYS A 83 3.27 5.36 -26.86
C LYS A 83 2.30 6.46 -27.27
N SER A 84 1.59 7.08 -26.32
CA SER A 84 0.71 8.23 -26.60
C SER A 84 1.44 9.57 -26.71
N GLY A 85 2.74 9.64 -26.42
CA GLY A 85 3.54 10.87 -26.51
C GLY A 85 3.32 11.85 -25.35
N THR A 86 2.70 11.38 -24.27
CA THR A 86 2.26 12.18 -23.13
C THR A 86 3.19 12.00 -21.92
N LEU A 87 4.04 10.96 -21.92
CA LEU A 87 5.13 10.81 -20.96
C LEU A 87 6.07 12.02 -20.97
N ARG A 88 6.52 12.43 -19.78
CA ARG A 88 7.45 13.55 -19.60
C ARG A 88 8.70 13.08 -18.88
N VAL A 89 9.83 13.75 -19.15
CA VAL A 89 11.12 13.44 -18.53
C VAL A 89 11.65 14.68 -17.82
N TYR A 90 12.21 14.48 -16.64
CA TYR A 90 12.75 15.54 -15.79
C TYR A 90 14.14 15.19 -15.32
N LYS A 91 14.97 16.22 -15.22
CA LYS A 91 16.20 16.19 -14.43
C LYS A 91 15.86 16.61 -13.01
N VAL A 92 16.12 15.75 -12.04
CA VAL A 92 16.00 16.04 -10.61
C VAL A 92 17.40 16.09 -10.02
N VAL A 93 17.70 17.16 -9.31
CA VAL A 93 18.96 17.30 -8.56
C VAL A 93 18.59 17.21 -7.09
N LEU A 94 19.26 16.32 -6.37
CA LEU A 94 19.07 16.08 -4.94
C LEU A 94 20.19 16.73 -4.11
N ASP A 95 19.97 16.78 -2.81
CA ASP A 95 20.91 17.29 -1.81
C ASP A 95 22.06 16.33 -1.51
N LYS A 96 21.89 15.04 -1.81
CA LYS A 96 22.90 14.00 -1.69
C LYS A 96 22.89 13.03 -2.88
N ALA A 97 23.97 12.28 -3.02
CA ALA A 97 24.09 11.24 -4.03
C ALA A 97 23.28 9.99 -3.67
N PHE A 98 22.77 9.29 -4.69
CA PHE A 98 22.05 8.03 -4.54
C PHE A 98 22.56 7.00 -5.55
N PRO A 99 22.64 5.71 -5.17
CA PRO A 99 23.05 4.64 -6.08
C PRO A 99 21.91 4.21 -7.03
N ALA A 100 20.98 5.12 -7.33
CA ALA A 100 19.81 4.83 -8.13
C ALA A 100 20.19 4.46 -9.56
N ARG A 101 19.34 3.67 -10.20
CA ARG A 101 19.53 3.20 -11.58
C ARG A 101 18.20 2.77 -12.14
N PHE A 102 18.09 2.61 -13.46
CA PHE A 102 16.92 1.94 -14.01
C PHE A 102 16.87 0.47 -13.54
N PRO A 103 15.71 -0.09 -13.16
CA PRO A 103 14.38 0.54 -13.07
C PRO A 103 13.95 0.83 -11.62
N TRP A 104 14.64 1.75 -10.95
CA TRP A 104 14.26 2.22 -9.61
C TRP A 104 13.08 3.19 -9.69
N PHE A 105 12.45 3.43 -8.55
CA PHE A 105 11.33 4.36 -8.46
C PHE A 105 11.63 5.47 -7.47
N ALA A 106 10.98 6.61 -7.68
CA ALA A 106 11.02 7.73 -6.77
C ALA A 106 9.64 8.31 -6.56
N VAL A 107 9.29 8.70 -5.33
CA VAL A 107 7.97 9.25 -5.01
C VAL A 107 8.15 10.53 -4.21
N ASN A 108 7.48 11.62 -4.62
CA ASN A 108 7.53 12.85 -3.84
C ASN A 108 6.54 12.75 -2.67
N ALA A 109 7.04 12.69 -1.44
CA ALA A 109 6.24 12.50 -0.24
C ALA A 109 5.24 13.66 0.02
N HIS A 110 5.45 14.83 -0.60
CA HIS A 110 4.64 16.03 -0.41
C HIS A 110 3.44 16.10 -1.36
N THR A 111 3.33 15.19 -2.33
CA THR A 111 2.33 15.27 -3.41
C THR A 111 1.41 14.04 -3.48
N GLN A 112 1.26 13.33 -2.36
CA GLN A 112 0.51 12.06 -2.28
C GLN A 112 -0.83 12.20 -1.54
N GLY A 113 -1.19 13.39 -1.07
CA GLY A 113 -2.35 13.59 -0.20
C GLY A 113 -2.11 13.18 1.26
N SER A 114 -0.85 13.12 1.71
CA SER A 114 -0.49 12.85 3.10
C SER A 114 -1.09 13.89 4.06
N GLY A 115 -1.41 13.48 5.30
CA GLY A 115 -2.12 14.35 6.25
C GLY A 115 -3.65 14.28 6.14
N PHE A 116 -4.17 13.33 5.34
CA PHE A 116 -5.60 13.20 5.11
C PHE A 116 -6.38 12.75 6.35
N ALA A 117 -7.68 13.03 6.34
CA ALA A 117 -8.60 12.50 7.32
C ALA A 117 -9.93 12.07 6.69
N ILE A 118 -10.28 10.80 6.89
CA ILE A 118 -11.58 10.24 6.51
C ILE A 118 -12.31 9.91 7.81
N ARG A 119 -13.41 10.61 8.09
CA ARG A 119 -14.10 10.54 9.38
C ARG A 119 -15.59 10.36 9.22
N ASN A 120 -16.18 9.45 9.99
CA ASN A 120 -17.64 9.31 10.12
C ASN A 120 -18.36 9.14 8.76
N CYS A 121 -17.70 8.47 7.82
CA CYS A 121 -18.22 8.22 6.48
C CYS A 121 -18.84 6.83 6.38
N ARG A 122 -19.81 6.67 5.47
CA ARG A 122 -20.29 5.36 5.03
C ARG A 122 -19.99 5.19 3.55
N VAL A 123 -19.21 4.17 3.22
CA VAL A 123 -18.80 3.84 1.84
C VAL A 123 -19.04 2.36 1.57
N GLY A 124 -19.21 1.97 0.30
CA GLY A 124 -19.49 0.57 -0.01
C GLY A 124 -20.31 0.30 -1.26
N PHE A 125 -20.72 -0.96 -1.39
CA PHE A 125 -21.52 -1.49 -2.50
C PHE A 125 -20.93 -1.11 -3.87
N ASN A 126 -19.63 -1.39 -4.01
CA ASN A 126 -18.83 -1.02 -5.16
C ASN A 126 -17.95 -2.17 -5.65
N ARG A 127 -17.53 -2.09 -6.92
CA ARG A 127 -16.84 -3.20 -7.58
C ARG A 127 -15.41 -3.43 -7.07
N PRO A 128 -14.54 -2.44 -6.85
CA PRO A 128 -13.22 -2.73 -6.33
C PRO A 128 -13.18 -2.44 -4.83
N ARG A 129 -12.30 -1.54 -4.37
CA ARG A 129 -11.99 -1.34 -2.96
C ARG A 129 -12.95 -0.35 -2.34
N GLY A 130 -13.23 -0.47 -1.04
CA GLY A 130 -13.93 0.62 -0.33
C GLY A 130 -13.10 1.90 -0.39
N MET A 131 -11.84 1.82 0.07
CA MET A 131 -10.87 2.90 0.03
C MET A 131 -9.51 2.37 -0.45
N LEU A 132 -8.88 3.05 -1.41
CA LEU A 132 -7.49 2.85 -1.82
C LEU A 132 -6.62 3.98 -1.25
N ILE A 133 -5.60 3.62 -0.49
CA ILE A 133 -4.73 4.56 0.22
C ILE A 133 -3.28 4.29 -0.18
N GLN A 134 -2.64 5.28 -0.74
CA GLN A 134 -1.24 5.28 -1.15
C GLN A 134 -0.62 6.59 -0.63
N ALA A 135 -0.79 6.86 0.66
CA ALA A 135 -0.39 8.09 1.31
C ALA A 135 -0.11 7.87 2.80
N GLY A 136 0.63 8.80 3.42
CA GLY A 136 0.98 8.76 4.85
C GLY A 136 0.28 9.80 5.70
N ASP A 137 0.65 9.85 6.98
CA ASP A 137 0.22 10.80 7.99
C ASP A 137 -1.31 10.93 8.09
N GLY A 138 -2.00 9.82 7.83
CA GLY A 138 -3.43 9.77 7.61
C GLY A 138 -4.21 9.18 8.78
N ILE A 139 -5.49 9.53 8.85
CA ILE A 139 -6.45 8.93 9.79
C ILE A 139 -7.74 8.52 9.09
N ILE A 140 -8.18 7.30 9.37
CA ILE A 140 -9.47 6.75 8.95
C ILE A 140 -10.19 6.31 10.22
N GLU A 141 -11.25 7.03 10.59
CA GLU A 141 -11.94 6.79 11.86
C GLU A 141 -13.45 6.92 11.83
N GLY A 142 -14.13 6.12 12.66
CA GLY A 142 -15.59 6.17 12.80
C GLY A 142 -16.35 5.84 11.51
N CYS A 143 -15.70 5.23 10.52
CA CYS A 143 -16.30 4.95 9.22
C CYS A 143 -16.95 3.57 9.18
N THR A 144 -17.95 3.41 8.31
CA THR A 144 -18.50 2.11 7.94
C THR A 144 -18.16 1.81 6.48
N VAL A 145 -17.48 0.71 6.23
CA VAL A 145 -17.20 0.18 4.89
C VAL A 145 -17.96 -1.13 4.72
N GLU A 146 -18.83 -1.21 3.72
CA GLU A 146 -19.78 -2.31 3.60
C GLU A 146 -19.95 -2.80 2.16
N GLY A 147 -19.90 -4.12 1.93
CA GLY A 147 -20.31 -4.68 0.65
C GLY A 147 -19.36 -4.37 -0.52
N SER A 148 -18.10 -4.04 -0.26
CA SER A 148 -17.08 -3.89 -1.32
C SER A 148 -16.68 -5.27 -1.86
N ALA A 149 -16.56 -5.40 -3.18
CA ALA A 149 -16.20 -6.68 -3.79
C ALA A 149 -14.73 -7.07 -3.53
N ILE A 150 -13.86 -6.11 -3.28
CA ILE A 150 -12.49 -6.32 -2.77
C ILE A 150 -12.45 -5.85 -1.30
N GLY A 151 -11.28 -5.76 -0.68
CA GLY A 151 -11.12 -5.27 0.70
C GLY A 151 -11.73 -3.88 0.94
N GLY A 152 -12.09 -3.64 2.19
CA GLY A 152 -12.68 -2.38 2.64
C GLY A 152 -11.68 -1.23 2.59
N ILE A 153 -10.47 -1.44 3.09
CA ILE A 153 -9.35 -0.50 2.94
C ILE A 153 -8.15 -1.27 2.38
N ILE A 154 -7.63 -0.82 1.25
CA ILE A 154 -6.38 -1.29 0.68
C ILE A 154 -5.35 -0.18 0.76
N VAL A 155 -4.25 -0.46 1.46
CA VAL A 155 -3.10 0.41 1.59
C VAL A 155 -1.95 -0.21 0.81
N ALA A 156 -1.86 0.11 -0.48
CA ALA A 156 -0.93 -0.57 -1.38
C ALA A 156 -0.46 0.33 -2.52
N PRO A 157 0.81 0.78 -2.54
CA PRO A 157 1.35 1.53 -3.69
C PRO A 157 1.42 0.63 -4.94
N ASP A 158 1.26 1.23 -6.11
CA ASP A 158 1.31 0.55 -7.41
C ASP A 158 2.18 1.32 -8.42
N MET A 159 3.48 1.26 -8.16
CA MET A 159 4.48 1.96 -8.97
C MET A 159 4.71 1.27 -10.32
N HIS A 160 4.46 -0.05 -10.42
CA HIS A 160 4.71 -0.84 -11.63
C HIS A 160 3.65 -0.66 -12.70
N PHE A 161 2.37 -0.71 -12.29
CA PHE A 161 1.28 -0.77 -13.26
C PHE A 161 0.64 0.60 -13.46
N TRP A 162 0.26 1.28 -12.37
CA TRP A 162 -0.47 2.56 -12.42
C TRP A 162 0.43 3.79 -12.26
N ALA A 163 1.72 3.59 -11.97
CA ALA A 163 2.63 4.67 -11.61
C ALA A 163 2.15 5.46 -10.36
N GLU A 164 1.48 4.79 -9.44
CA GLU A 164 0.91 5.35 -8.22
C GLU A 164 1.79 5.03 -7.00
N GLY A 165 2.08 6.06 -6.22
CA GLY A 165 2.75 5.96 -4.93
C GLY A 165 1.88 6.64 -3.87
N ASP A 166 2.22 6.54 -2.58
CA ASP A 166 3.38 5.95 -1.94
C ASP A 166 3.02 4.85 -0.91
N TYR A 167 4.03 4.22 -0.33
CA TYR A 167 3.87 3.50 0.93
C TYR A 167 3.32 4.42 2.03
N ALA A 168 2.32 3.92 2.76
CA ALA A 168 1.81 4.61 3.94
C ALA A 168 2.83 4.61 5.10
N ARG A 169 3.04 5.79 5.69
CA ARG A 169 3.78 5.98 6.93
C ARG A 169 2.93 6.77 7.91
N ASN A 170 2.88 6.37 9.18
CA ASN A 170 2.05 7.03 10.21
C ASN A 170 0.55 7.03 9.86
N LEU A 171 -0.03 5.84 9.68
CA LEU A 171 -1.44 5.67 9.34
C LEU A 171 -2.22 5.11 10.53
N THR A 172 -3.34 5.75 10.87
CA THR A 172 -4.27 5.27 11.90
C THR A 172 -5.59 4.85 11.27
N ILE A 173 -6.00 3.60 11.50
CA ILE A 173 -7.30 3.03 11.11
C ILE A 173 -7.98 2.60 12.41
N ARG A 174 -8.92 3.41 12.91
CA ARG A 174 -9.54 3.15 14.22
C ARG A 174 -11.04 3.31 14.28
N ASP A 175 -11.68 2.55 15.17
CA ASP A 175 -13.11 2.67 15.47
C ASP A 175 -14.01 2.59 14.22
N ASN A 176 -13.57 1.85 13.20
CA ASN A 176 -14.33 1.63 11.97
C ASN A 176 -15.10 0.31 12.02
N VAL A 177 -16.10 0.17 11.15
CA VAL A 177 -16.83 -1.06 10.90
C VAL A 177 -16.55 -1.53 9.47
N PHE A 178 -16.02 -2.73 9.32
CA PHE A 178 -15.83 -3.42 8.04
C PHE A 178 -16.81 -4.58 7.97
N ARG A 179 -17.88 -4.44 7.19
CA ARG A 179 -18.94 -5.45 7.09
C ARG A 179 -19.04 -6.05 5.71
N ASN A 180 -18.99 -7.38 5.61
CA ASN A 180 -19.21 -8.09 4.36
C ASN A 180 -18.38 -7.48 3.20
N VAL A 181 -17.08 -7.29 3.42
CA VAL A 181 -16.14 -6.79 2.41
C VAL A 181 -15.24 -7.93 1.92
N GLY A 182 -14.57 -7.75 0.78
CA GLY A 182 -13.74 -8.78 0.18
C GLY A 182 -14.53 -9.85 -0.58
N ILE A 183 -15.82 -9.62 -0.85
CA ILE A 183 -16.79 -10.63 -1.32
C ILE A 183 -16.30 -11.43 -2.55
N TRP A 184 -15.57 -10.79 -3.47
CA TRP A 184 -15.13 -11.40 -4.74
C TRP A 184 -13.64 -11.66 -4.78
N THR A 185 -12.84 -10.84 -4.11
CA THR A 185 -11.38 -11.00 -4.07
C THR A 185 -10.91 -10.75 -2.65
N GLN A 186 -10.55 -11.83 -1.99
CA GLN A 186 -10.09 -11.82 -0.61
C GLN A 186 -8.61 -11.45 -0.55
N ILE A 187 -8.33 -10.20 -0.19
CA ILE A 187 -6.97 -9.72 0.09
C ILE A 187 -6.87 -9.03 1.45
N GLY A 188 -7.81 -9.32 2.36
CA GLY A 188 -7.95 -8.61 3.63
C GLY A 188 -9.08 -7.58 3.58
N ALA A 189 -9.96 -7.59 4.58
CA ALA A 189 -10.88 -6.46 4.81
C ALA A 189 -10.10 -5.16 5.03
N VAL A 190 -8.97 -5.24 5.76
CA VAL A 190 -7.91 -4.23 5.78
C VAL A 190 -6.62 -4.88 5.26
N ASN A 191 -6.06 -4.31 4.19
CA ASN A 191 -4.81 -4.75 3.58
C ASN A 191 -3.76 -3.65 3.70
N ILE A 192 -2.62 -3.96 4.31
CA ILE A 192 -1.42 -3.13 4.29
C ILE A 192 -0.36 -3.94 3.56
N SER A 193 -0.09 -3.67 2.28
CA SER A 193 0.90 -4.48 1.53
C SER A 193 1.41 -3.76 0.30
N CYS A 194 2.57 -4.17 -0.21
CA CYS A 194 2.97 -3.82 -1.57
C CYS A 194 3.26 -5.11 -2.34
N TRP A 195 2.50 -5.28 -3.42
CA TRP A 195 2.76 -6.32 -4.39
C TRP A 195 3.74 -5.82 -5.45
N TRP A 196 4.57 -6.73 -5.94
CA TRP A 196 5.64 -6.39 -6.87
C TRP A 196 5.76 -7.40 -7.99
N GLY A 197 6.34 -6.96 -9.10
CA GLY A 197 6.56 -7.78 -10.28
C GLY A 197 5.36 -7.84 -11.22
N ARG A 198 5.61 -8.36 -12.43
CA ARG A 198 4.60 -8.46 -13.48
C ARG A 198 3.56 -9.52 -13.08
N GLY A 199 2.34 -9.07 -12.77
CA GLY A 199 1.28 -9.94 -12.27
C GLY A 199 1.20 -10.02 -10.74
N TYR A 200 1.93 -9.16 -10.02
CA TYR A 200 1.84 -9.02 -8.56
C TYR A 200 2.19 -10.30 -7.80
N ASP A 201 3.17 -11.07 -8.29
CA ASP A 201 3.42 -12.45 -7.87
C ASP A 201 4.14 -12.60 -6.52
N ARG A 202 4.67 -11.50 -5.97
CA ARG A 202 5.34 -11.49 -4.66
C ARG A 202 5.11 -10.20 -3.89
N PHE A 203 5.37 -10.24 -2.60
CA PHE A 203 5.46 -9.04 -1.76
C PHE A 203 6.86 -8.44 -1.79
N THR A 204 6.95 -7.12 -1.65
CA THR A 204 8.23 -6.43 -1.43
C THR A 204 8.82 -6.77 -0.05
N PRO A 205 10.12 -6.49 0.20
CA PRO A 205 10.70 -6.61 1.54
C PRO A 205 10.04 -5.69 2.58
N SER A 206 10.25 -5.99 3.87
CA SER A 206 9.73 -5.17 4.97
C SER A 206 10.30 -3.75 4.95
N GLY A 207 9.49 -2.78 5.38
CA GLY A 207 9.96 -1.42 5.71
C GLY A 207 9.51 -0.32 4.76
N GLY A 208 8.75 -0.66 3.71
CA GLY A 208 8.04 0.34 2.90
C GLY A 208 6.95 1.02 3.72
N HIS A 209 5.97 0.24 4.20
CA HIS A 209 4.96 0.73 5.15
C HIS A 209 5.55 0.86 6.55
N GLN A 210 5.24 1.95 7.25
CA GLN A 210 5.81 2.22 8.58
C GLN A 210 4.79 2.81 9.54
N ASN A 211 4.80 2.40 10.81
CA ASN A 211 3.99 3.01 11.87
C ASN A 211 2.49 3.00 11.53
N VAL A 212 1.92 1.81 11.36
CA VAL A 212 0.49 1.65 11.03
C VAL A 212 -0.25 1.10 12.25
N THR A 213 -1.34 1.74 12.65
CA THR A 213 -2.20 1.29 13.74
C THR A 213 -3.58 0.92 13.23
N ILE A 214 -4.01 -0.31 13.51
CA ILE A 214 -5.34 -0.85 13.23
C ILE A 214 -5.96 -1.16 14.60
N SER A 215 -6.81 -0.27 15.13
CA SER A 215 -7.26 -0.35 16.52
C SER A 215 -8.75 -0.14 16.75
N GLY A 216 -9.37 -0.91 17.64
CA GLY A 216 -10.77 -0.65 18.04
C GLY A 216 -11.81 -0.87 16.94
N ASN A 217 -11.41 -1.46 15.81
CA ASN A 217 -12.32 -1.68 14.68
C ASN A 217 -13.19 -2.93 14.92
N ILE A 218 -14.34 -2.96 14.26
CA ILE A 218 -15.23 -4.12 14.18
C ILE A 218 -15.16 -4.67 12.76
N PHE A 219 -14.73 -5.92 12.64
CA PHE A 219 -14.78 -6.70 11.42
C PHE A 219 -15.96 -7.65 11.55
N GLU A 220 -16.99 -7.47 10.75
CA GLU A 220 -18.27 -8.17 10.88
C GLU A 220 -18.59 -8.94 9.61
N GLU A 221 -18.87 -10.24 9.74
CA GLU A 221 -19.33 -11.08 8.64
C GLU A 221 -18.39 -11.04 7.42
N ASN A 222 -17.08 -11.02 7.68
CA ASN A 222 -16.06 -11.11 6.64
C ASN A 222 -15.51 -12.54 6.58
N ASP A 223 -15.63 -13.16 5.41
CA ASP A 223 -14.99 -14.42 5.10
C ASP A 223 -13.55 -14.20 4.64
N GLY A 224 -12.73 -15.26 4.63
CA GLY A 224 -11.31 -15.17 4.27
C GLY A 224 -10.45 -14.35 5.25
N LEU A 225 -9.36 -13.77 4.74
CA LEU A 225 -8.49 -12.89 5.52
C LEU A 225 -9.23 -11.61 5.89
N ASN A 226 -9.23 -11.28 7.18
CA ASN A 226 -9.74 -10.01 7.67
C ASN A 226 -8.63 -8.94 7.67
N VAL A 227 -7.39 -9.32 7.99
CA VAL A 227 -6.23 -8.42 7.98
C VAL A 227 -5.05 -9.05 7.27
N LEU A 228 -4.50 -8.36 6.27
CA LEU A 228 -3.23 -8.72 5.62
C LEU A 228 -2.21 -7.62 5.88
N VAL A 229 -1.05 -7.98 6.42
CA VAL A 229 0.10 -7.09 6.60
C VAL A 229 1.31 -7.66 5.87
N SER A 230 1.87 -6.86 4.98
CA SER A 230 3.11 -7.14 4.28
C SER A 230 3.92 -5.88 4.04
N SER A 231 5.20 -6.05 3.73
CA SER A 231 6.12 -4.96 3.38
C SER A 231 6.22 -3.87 4.45
N ALA A 232 5.97 -4.22 5.72
CA ALA A 232 5.71 -3.25 6.79
C ALA A 232 6.70 -3.36 7.97
N THR A 233 6.84 -2.26 8.70
CA THR A 233 7.57 -2.20 9.97
C THR A 233 6.75 -1.40 10.98
N ASN A 234 6.74 -1.84 12.25
CA ASN A 234 6.02 -1.18 13.33
C ASN A 234 4.51 -1.08 13.04
N VAL A 235 3.84 -2.23 13.07
CA VAL A 235 2.39 -2.33 12.86
C VAL A 235 1.70 -2.81 14.13
N SER A 236 0.67 -2.11 14.58
CA SER A 236 -0.12 -2.48 15.76
C SER A 236 -1.54 -2.85 15.35
N ILE A 237 -1.94 -4.10 15.61
CA ILE A 237 -3.30 -4.61 15.41
C ILE A 237 -3.89 -4.87 16.80
N ILE A 238 -4.61 -3.90 17.35
CA ILE A 238 -4.94 -3.89 18.79
C ILE A 238 -6.43 -3.68 19.08
N ASN A 239 -6.97 -4.42 20.05
CA ASN A 239 -8.33 -4.20 20.56
C ASN A 239 -9.44 -4.23 19.47
N ASN A 240 -9.26 -5.00 18.39
CA ASN A 240 -10.26 -5.16 17.34
C ASN A 240 -11.21 -6.32 17.67
N ARG A 241 -12.44 -6.26 17.17
CA ARG A 241 -13.45 -7.31 17.31
C ARG A 241 -13.74 -7.93 15.95
N PHE A 242 -13.54 -9.23 15.84
CA PHE A 242 -13.84 -10.04 14.66
C PHE A 242 -15.11 -10.84 14.95
N VAL A 243 -16.25 -10.33 14.47
CA VAL A 243 -17.59 -10.86 14.70
C VAL A 243 -17.99 -11.71 13.50
N SER A 244 -18.20 -13.00 13.77
CA SER A 244 -18.57 -14.01 12.80
C SER A 244 -17.66 -14.13 11.57
N PRO A 245 -16.33 -14.18 11.74
CA PRO A 245 -15.41 -14.38 10.62
C PRO A 245 -15.49 -15.82 10.09
N GLY A 246 -15.24 -16.00 8.78
CA GLY A 246 -15.04 -17.32 8.18
C GLY A 246 -16.25 -18.26 8.24
N ARG A 247 -17.45 -17.71 8.00
CA ARG A 247 -18.69 -18.49 7.84
C ARG A 247 -18.73 -19.27 6.52
N ASN A 248 -18.11 -18.74 5.46
CA ASN A 248 -18.02 -19.40 4.16
C ASN A 248 -16.57 -19.68 3.77
N LEU A 249 -16.40 -20.69 2.91
CA LEU A 249 -15.11 -20.97 2.29
C LEU A 249 -14.83 -19.94 1.20
N GLU A 250 -13.67 -19.32 1.27
CA GLU A 250 -13.20 -18.36 0.27
C GLU A 250 -11.75 -18.66 -0.15
N PRO A 251 -11.35 -18.29 -1.38
CA PRO A 251 -9.98 -18.47 -1.83
C PRO A 251 -9.04 -17.51 -1.10
N TYR A 252 -7.90 -18.02 -0.65
CA TYR A 252 -6.86 -17.25 0.02
C TYR A 252 -5.80 -16.80 -1.00
N PRO A 253 -5.36 -15.53 -0.99
CA PRO A 253 -4.44 -15.01 -1.98
C PRO A 253 -2.99 -15.45 -1.69
N PHE A 254 -2.13 -15.55 -2.71
CA PHE A 254 -0.67 -15.71 -2.55
C PHE A 254 -0.22 -16.84 -1.62
N ASN A 255 -0.94 -17.97 -1.61
CA ASN A 255 -0.71 -19.09 -0.69
C ASN A 255 -0.80 -18.70 0.80
N ALA A 256 -1.59 -17.68 1.12
CA ALA A 256 -1.87 -17.33 2.49
C ALA A 256 -2.42 -18.56 3.25
N PRO A 257 -2.13 -18.69 4.55
CA PRO A 257 -2.56 -19.84 5.33
C PRO A 257 -4.09 -19.98 5.30
N GLU A 258 -4.57 -21.09 4.75
CA GLU A 258 -6.01 -21.32 4.59
C GLU A 258 -6.71 -21.32 5.96
N GLY A 259 -7.80 -20.55 6.05
CA GLY A 259 -8.57 -20.40 7.28
C GLY A 259 -7.93 -19.48 8.34
N ALA A 260 -6.88 -18.73 8.01
CA ALA A 260 -6.34 -17.72 8.92
C ALA A 260 -7.23 -16.48 8.99
N LEU A 261 -7.38 -15.91 10.20
CA LEU A 261 -8.04 -14.62 10.39
C LEU A 261 -7.23 -13.48 9.77
N GLY A 262 -5.91 -13.54 9.95
CA GLY A 262 -5.00 -12.54 9.43
C GLY A 262 -3.64 -13.12 9.11
N TRP A 263 -2.95 -12.50 8.16
CA TRP A 263 -1.66 -12.96 7.67
C TRP A 263 -0.65 -11.81 7.71
N ILE A 264 0.47 -12.07 8.37
CA ILE A 264 1.58 -11.14 8.54
C ILE A 264 2.79 -11.78 7.86
N VAL A 265 3.26 -11.20 6.77
CA VAL A 265 4.36 -11.72 5.95
C VAL A 265 5.32 -10.59 5.60
N ASN A 266 6.61 -10.88 5.37
CA ASN A 266 7.61 -9.86 4.99
C ASN A 266 7.53 -8.56 5.82
N SER A 267 7.30 -8.70 7.12
CA SER A 267 7.07 -7.58 8.03
C SER A 267 7.76 -7.82 9.36
N ARG A 268 8.12 -6.74 10.05
CA ARG A 268 8.83 -6.78 11.34
C ARG A 268 8.19 -5.83 12.33
N ASP A 269 8.43 -6.06 13.62
CA ASP A 269 7.90 -5.24 14.71
C ASP A 269 6.37 -5.13 14.63
N VAL A 270 5.70 -6.27 14.50
CA VAL A 270 4.22 -6.33 14.41
C VAL A 270 3.64 -6.81 15.74
N THR A 271 2.78 -5.99 16.33
CA THR A 271 2.07 -6.28 17.58
C THR A 271 0.64 -6.69 17.29
N VAL A 272 0.19 -7.80 17.87
CA VAL A 272 -1.19 -8.27 17.81
C VAL A 272 -1.66 -8.51 19.24
N GLU A 273 -2.54 -7.67 19.76
CA GLU A 273 -2.90 -7.69 21.19
C GLU A 273 -4.36 -7.28 21.45
N GLY A 274 -5.01 -7.87 22.46
CA GLY A 274 -6.35 -7.47 22.90
C GLY A 274 -7.48 -7.69 21.88
N ASN A 275 -7.21 -8.38 20.78
CA ASN A 275 -8.21 -8.68 19.75
C ASN A 275 -9.13 -9.82 20.19
N ALA A 276 -10.42 -9.70 19.87
CA ALA A 276 -11.42 -10.71 20.19
C ALA A 276 -12.03 -11.33 18.94
N ILE A 277 -12.13 -12.66 18.92
CA ILE A 277 -12.86 -13.42 17.90
C ILE A 277 -14.18 -13.87 18.54
N ILE A 278 -15.30 -13.54 17.90
CA ILE A 278 -16.65 -13.73 18.44
C ILE A 278 -17.47 -14.49 17.42
N ASP A 279 -18.11 -15.60 17.83
CA ASP A 279 -18.97 -16.43 16.97
C ASP A 279 -18.30 -16.88 15.65
N PRO A 280 -17.06 -17.43 15.66
CA PRO A 280 -16.38 -17.78 14.42
C PRO A 280 -17.11 -18.88 13.64
N GLY A 281 -17.12 -18.74 12.32
CA GLY A 281 -17.64 -19.75 11.41
C GLY A 281 -16.72 -20.96 11.26
N THR A 282 -17.23 -22.02 10.65
CA THR A 282 -16.54 -23.32 10.53
C THR A 282 -15.31 -23.30 9.63
N HIS A 283 -15.11 -22.25 8.82
CA HIS A 283 -13.95 -22.11 7.93
C HIS A 283 -12.80 -21.33 8.55
N LEU A 284 -12.98 -20.74 9.74
CA LEU A 284 -11.87 -20.17 10.49
C LEU A 284 -11.09 -21.29 11.20
N LYS A 285 -9.83 -21.47 10.79
CA LYS A 285 -8.92 -22.51 11.30
C LYS A 285 -7.88 -21.97 12.27
N SER A 286 -7.52 -20.69 12.17
CA SER A 286 -6.50 -20.08 13.02
C SER A 286 -6.69 -18.57 13.14
N GLY A 287 -6.06 -17.97 14.16
CA GLY A 287 -6.02 -16.52 14.35
C GLY A 287 -5.04 -15.84 13.37
N PHE A 288 -4.18 -14.98 13.90
CA PHE A 288 -3.13 -14.33 13.10
C PHE A 288 -1.96 -15.29 12.87
N VAL A 289 -1.53 -15.42 11.62
CA VAL A 289 -0.39 -16.25 11.23
C VAL A 289 0.74 -15.36 10.73
N PHE A 290 1.95 -15.63 11.22
CA PHE A 290 3.18 -14.95 10.82
C PHE A 290 4.00 -15.82 9.85
N SER A 291 4.56 -15.23 8.80
CA SER A 291 5.34 -15.91 7.78
C SER A 291 6.63 -15.14 7.43
N PRO A 292 7.82 -15.67 7.76
CA PRO A 292 8.04 -16.86 8.59
C PRO A 292 7.53 -16.66 10.02
N PRO A 293 7.35 -17.75 10.80
CA PRO A 293 7.04 -17.63 12.23
C PRO A 293 8.09 -16.76 12.95
N PRO A 294 7.69 -15.93 13.92
CA PRO A 294 8.62 -15.04 14.61
C PRO A 294 9.59 -15.85 15.48
N VAL A 295 10.83 -15.36 15.60
CA VAL A 295 11.87 -16.00 16.44
C VAL A 295 11.47 -16.00 17.92
N SER A 296 10.61 -15.07 18.34
CA SER A 296 9.95 -15.06 19.64
C SER A 296 8.48 -14.66 19.45
N PRO A 297 7.52 -15.47 19.92
CA PRO A 297 6.11 -15.13 19.76
C PRO A 297 5.79 -13.81 20.48
N PRO A 298 4.96 -12.93 19.89
CA PRO A 298 4.49 -11.74 20.59
C PRO A 298 3.82 -12.18 21.90
N MET A 299 4.17 -11.51 23.01
CA MET A 299 3.61 -11.82 24.32
C MET A 299 2.10 -11.58 24.30
N ASN A 300 1.33 -12.66 24.21
CA ASN A 300 -0.07 -12.61 24.59
C ASN A 300 -0.10 -12.39 26.10
N HIS A 301 -0.37 -11.16 26.55
CA HIS A 301 -0.92 -10.97 27.88
C HIS A 301 -2.35 -11.53 27.86
N ALA A 302 -2.45 -12.84 28.07
CA ALA A 302 -3.72 -13.51 28.29
C ALA A 302 -4.25 -13.11 29.67
N GLN A 303 -5.47 -12.58 29.70
CA GLN A 303 -6.60 -13.09 30.50
C GLN A 303 -7.91 -12.49 30.00
#